data_AF-A0A3B8X2U0-F1
#
_entry.id   AF-A0A3B8X2U0-F1
#
_cell.length_a   1.000
_cell.length_b   1.000
_cell.length_c   1.000
_cell.angle_alpha   90.00
_cell.angle_beta   90.00
_cell.angle_gamma   90.00
#
_symmetry.space_group_name_H-M   'P 1'
#
loop_
_entity.id
_entity.type
_entity.pdbx_description
1 polymer ?
#
loop_
_entity_poly.entity_id
_entity_poly.type
_entity_poly.pdbx_seq_one_letter_code
_entity_poly.pdbx_strand_id
1 'polypeptide(L)'
;MKKWILMAALGLFLPLAGQAQDNQLDKKNLVIKEWNTDPRGGHKVLDHVTTYSPSGQKIEEIEYDSAGQKWRKRFERDAAGKVTTEYVYDNRNRLQTYKKFEYNEFGRKKVQYTYNPKGKLLGIKNYEYIAEKTR
;
A
#
# COMPACT_ATOMS: atom_id res chain seq x y z
N MET A 1 2.99 -22.81 -73.49
CA MET A 1 3.04 -21.34 -73.30
C MET A 1 1.87 -20.92 -72.42
N LYS A 2 2.11 -20.08 -71.38
CA LYS A 2 1.22 -19.66 -70.27
C LYS A 2 1.45 -20.45 -68.99
N LYS A 3 1.52 -19.89 -67.78
CA LYS A 3 1.63 -18.52 -67.24
C LYS A 3 2.19 -18.73 -65.82
N TRP A 4 3.22 -17.99 -65.42
CA TRP A 4 3.74 -18.01 -64.06
C TRP A 4 2.79 -17.19 -63.18
N ILE A 5 2.30 -17.77 -62.08
CA ILE A 5 1.63 -17.02 -61.01
C ILE A 5 2.55 -17.08 -59.80
N LEU A 6 3.22 -15.96 -59.55
CA LEU A 6 3.79 -15.62 -58.25
C LEU A 6 2.63 -15.51 -57.25
N MET A 7 2.61 -16.33 -56.20
CA MET A 7 1.92 -15.98 -54.97
C MET A 7 2.93 -15.44 -53.97
N ALA A 8 2.85 -14.13 -53.76
CA ALA A 8 3.51 -13.45 -52.67
C ALA A 8 2.96 -14.00 -51.34
N ALA A 9 3.82 -14.67 -50.58
CA ALA A 9 3.55 -14.98 -49.19
C ALA A 9 3.65 -13.68 -48.38
N LEU A 10 2.50 -13.03 -48.17
CA LEU A 10 2.35 -11.92 -47.25
C LEU A 10 2.42 -12.50 -45.83
N GLY A 11 3.64 -12.65 -45.31
CA GLY A 11 3.88 -13.07 -43.94
C GLY A 11 3.32 -12.03 -42.97
N LEU A 12 2.25 -12.39 -42.26
CA LEU A 12 1.71 -11.65 -41.14
C LEU A 12 2.83 -11.37 -40.13
N PHE A 13 3.25 -10.12 -40.01
CA PHE A 13 3.95 -9.64 -38.83
C PHE A 13 2.94 -9.62 -37.68
N LEU A 14 2.96 -10.66 -36.84
CA LEU A 14 2.34 -10.58 -35.51
C LEU A 14 3.18 -9.59 -34.70
N PRO A 15 2.62 -8.47 -34.19
CA PRO A 15 3.33 -7.71 -33.18
C PRO A 15 3.46 -8.61 -31.96
N LEU A 16 4.70 -8.94 -31.59
CA LEU A 16 5.03 -9.34 -30.24
C LEU A 16 4.52 -8.22 -29.34
N ALA A 17 3.35 -8.41 -28.73
CA ALA A 17 2.95 -7.66 -27.57
C ALA A 17 4.00 -7.98 -26.51
N GLY A 18 5.05 -7.15 -26.43
CA GLY A 18 5.97 -7.16 -25.32
C GLY A 18 5.11 -7.04 -24.07
N GLN A 19 5.00 -8.14 -23.32
CA GLN A 19 4.42 -8.06 -22.01
C GLN A 19 5.33 -7.09 -21.26
N ALA A 20 4.82 -5.90 -20.95
CA ALA A 20 5.46 -5.04 -20.00
C ALA A 20 5.60 -5.90 -18.73
N GLN A 21 6.81 -6.38 -18.46
CA GLN A 21 7.12 -6.90 -17.15
C GLN A 21 6.83 -5.74 -16.21
N ASP A 22 5.79 -5.89 -15.41
CA ASP A 22 5.53 -5.02 -14.29
C ASP A 22 6.78 -5.13 -13.40
N ASN A 23 7.72 -4.21 -13.60
CA ASN A 23 8.90 -4.04 -12.76
C ASN A 23 8.43 -3.41 -11.45
N GLN A 24 7.50 -4.08 -10.77
CA GLN A 24 7.06 -3.71 -9.45
C GLN A 24 8.26 -3.90 -8.53
N LEU A 25 8.86 -2.78 -8.11
CA LEU A 25 9.98 -2.76 -7.18
C LEU A 25 9.71 -3.70 -6.01
N ASP A 26 10.62 -4.64 -5.76
CA ASP A 26 10.54 -5.51 -4.60
C ASP A 26 10.57 -4.63 -3.34
N LYS A 27 9.54 -4.75 -2.50
CA LYS A 27 9.37 -3.90 -1.31
C LYS A 27 10.18 -4.39 -0.11
N LYS A 28 10.96 -5.47 -0.24
CA LYS A 28 11.79 -5.98 0.85
C LYS A 28 12.90 -5.00 1.20
N ASN A 29 13.06 -4.73 2.50
CA ASN A 29 14.07 -3.80 3.04
C ASN A 29 14.04 -2.41 2.37
N LEU A 30 12.86 -1.96 1.94
CA LEU A 30 12.70 -0.74 1.17
C LEU A 30 12.28 0.42 2.06
N VAL A 31 12.83 1.60 1.79
CA VAL A 31 12.31 2.88 2.28
C VAL A 31 11.90 3.71 1.07
N ILE A 32 10.61 4.04 0.99
CA ILE A 32 10.05 4.91 -0.05
C ILE A 32 9.91 6.31 0.53
N LYS A 33 10.43 7.32 -0.16
CA LYS A 33 10.19 8.74 0.12
C LYS A 33 9.38 9.35 -1.00
N GLU A 34 8.18 9.81 -0.68
CA GLU A 34 7.25 10.46 -1.59
C GLU A 34 7.33 11.96 -1.37
N TRP A 35 7.31 12.73 -2.45
CA TRP A 35 7.54 14.17 -2.40
C TRP A 35 6.50 14.89 -3.25
N ASN A 36 5.91 15.94 -2.70
CA ASN A 36 5.06 16.87 -3.45
C ASN A 36 5.97 17.88 -4.15
N THR A 37 5.83 17.99 -5.48
CA THR A 37 6.60 18.93 -6.30
C THR A 37 5.64 19.91 -6.96
N ASP A 38 5.98 21.20 -6.95
CA ASP A 38 5.22 22.22 -7.67
C ASP A 38 5.13 21.86 -9.17
N PRO A 39 3.96 21.94 -9.83
CA PRO A 39 3.83 21.65 -11.25
C PRO A 39 4.74 22.48 -12.17
N ARG A 40 5.16 23.67 -11.74
CA ARG A 40 6.08 24.56 -12.45
C ARG A 40 7.56 24.29 -12.12
N GLY A 41 7.82 23.35 -11.23
CA GLY A 41 9.15 23.02 -10.72
C GLY A 41 9.63 23.99 -9.63
N GLY A 42 10.76 23.65 -9.00
CA GLY A 42 11.50 24.54 -8.10
C GLY A 42 11.22 24.38 -6.60
N HIS A 43 10.07 23.86 -6.19
CA HIS A 43 9.80 23.55 -4.78
C HIS A 43 9.38 22.09 -4.61
N LYS A 44 10.04 21.39 -3.68
CA LYS A 44 9.82 19.97 -3.38
C LYS A 44 9.74 19.77 -1.87
N VAL A 45 8.59 19.30 -1.40
CA VAL A 45 8.33 19.06 0.03
C VAL A 45 8.19 17.56 0.25
N LEU A 46 8.83 17.04 1.29
CA LEU A 46 8.65 15.64 1.68
C LEU A 46 7.20 15.47 2.12
N ASP A 47 6.52 14.47 1.56
CA ASP A 47 5.10 14.21 1.82
C ASP A 47 4.95 12.96 2.68
N HIS A 48 5.50 11.82 2.23
CA HIS A 48 5.45 10.56 2.97
C HIS A 48 6.80 9.85 3.01
N VAL A 49 7.05 9.15 4.11
CA VAL A 49 8.10 8.15 4.23
C VAL A 49 7.46 6.85 4.65
N THR A 50 7.62 5.80 3.85
CA THR A 50 7.14 4.45 4.14
C THR A 50 8.31 3.49 4.25
N THR A 51 8.39 2.77 5.36
CA THR A 51 9.42 1.75 5.60
C THR A 51 8.81 0.35 5.55
N TYR A 52 9.50 -0.57 4.87
CA TYR A 52 9.10 -1.96 4.68
C TYR A 52 10.10 -2.93 5.32
N SER A 53 9.58 -4.05 5.81
CA SER A 53 10.34 -5.15 6.41
C SER A 53 11.16 -5.94 5.37
N PRO A 54 12.06 -6.85 5.81
CA PRO A 54 12.71 -7.81 4.91
C PRO A 54 11.75 -8.74 4.15
N SER A 55 10.51 -8.87 4.62
CA SER A 55 9.44 -9.62 3.97
C SER A 55 8.54 -8.76 3.06
N GLY A 56 8.86 -7.47 2.90
CA GLY A 56 8.12 -6.54 2.04
C GLY A 56 6.83 -6.00 2.66
N GLN A 57 6.64 -6.18 3.97
CA GLN A 57 5.47 -5.69 4.69
C GLN A 57 5.72 -4.28 5.22
N LYS A 58 4.74 -3.37 5.10
CA LYS A 58 4.82 -2.03 5.69
C LYS A 58 4.95 -2.14 7.22
N ILE A 59 5.98 -1.50 7.78
CA ILE A 59 6.25 -1.45 9.24
C ILE A 59 6.05 -0.05 9.84
N GLU A 60 6.30 1.00 9.07
CA GLU A 60 6.16 2.38 9.51
C GLU A 60 5.74 3.28 8.34
N GLU A 61 4.97 4.32 8.66
CA GLU A 61 4.54 5.35 7.73
C GLU A 61 4.56 6.69 8.44
N ILE A 62 5.16 7.71 7.82
CA ILE A 62 5.24 9.06 8.37
C ILE A 62 4.71 10.01 7.30
N GLU A 63 3.72 10.82 7.65
CA GLU A 63 3.27 11.94 6.81
C GLU A 63 3.94 13.22 7.33
N TYR A 64 4.33 14.08 6.38
CA TYR A 64 4.94 15.37 6.61
C TYR A 64 4.06 16.48 6.05
N ASP A 65 4.13 17.64 6.68
CA ASP A 65 3.58 18.89 6.19
C ASP A 65 4.67 19.98 6.21
N SER A 66 4.30 21.23 5.91
CA SER A 66 5.24 22.35 5.90
C SER A 66 5.91 22.63 7.26
N ALA A 67 5.35 22.14 8.36
CA ALA A 67 5.90 22.28 9.71
C ALA A 67 6.76 21.07 10.15
N GLY A 68 6.86 20.02 9.32
CA GLY A 68 7.64 18.82 9.59
C GLY A 68 6.76 17.57 9.67
N GLN A 69 7.11 16.61 10.53
CA GLN A 69 6.28 15.41 10.72
C GLN A 69 4.88 15.83 11.19
N LYS A 70 3.85 15.40 10.48
CA LYS A 70 2.44 15.60 10.86
C LYS A 70 1.94 14.49 11.77
N TRP A 71 2.20 13.24 11.38
CA TRP A 71 1.92 12.05 12.18
C TRP A 71 2.83 10.90 11.78
N ARG A 72 2.90 9.89 12.65
CA ARG A 72 3.59 8.62 12.37
C ARG A 72 2.72 7.44 12.75
N LYS A 73 2.74 6.39 11.95
CA LYS A 73 2.09 5.10 12.21
C LYS A 73 3.12 3.99 12.25
N ARG A 74 2.95 3.06 13.18
CA ARG A 74 3.73 1.81 13.26
C ARG A 74 2.78 0.61 13.27
N PHE A 75 3.18 -0.46 12.61
CA PHE A 75 2.40 -1.68 12.48
C PHE A 75 3.10 -2.87 13.13
N GLU A 76 2.39 -3.57 14.00
CA GLU A 76 2.76 -4.90 14.48
C GLU A 76 1.93 -5.96 13.76
N ARG A 77 2.51 -7.14 13.57
CA ARG A 77 1.89 -8.24 12.82
C ARG A 77 2.04 -9.57 13.53
N ASP A 78 1.11 -10.47 13.28
CA ASP A 78 1.22 -11.87 13.69
C ASP A 78 2.13 -12.67 12.75
N ALA A 79 2.35 -13.95 13.07
CA ALA A 79 3.15 -14.87 12.26
C ALA A 79 2.59 -15.09 10.83
N ALA A 80 1.29 -14.86 10.63
CA ALA A 80 0.66 -14.92 9.31
C ALA A 80 0.77 -13.59 8.53
N GLY A 81 1.39 -12.56 9.12
CA GLY A 81 1.60 -11.24 8.50
C GLY A 81 0.41 -10.29 8.61
N LYS A 82 -0.67 -10.66 9.32
CA LYS A 82 -1.83 -9.77 9.55
C LYS A 82 -1.48 -8.73 10.60
N VAL A 83 -1.97 -7.50 10.43
CA VAL A 83 -1.75 -6.41 11.37
C VAL A 83 -2.51 -6.67 12.66
N THR A 84 -1.82 -6.88 13.77
CA THR A 84 -2.43 -7.06 15.08
C THR A 84 -2.61 -5.73 15.80
N THR A 85 -1.64 -4.82 15.64
CA THR A 85 -1.66 -3.49 16.27
C THR A 85 -1.24 -2.39 15.28
N GLU A 86 -1.97 -1.28 15.27
CA GLU A 86 -1.57 -0.02 14.61
C GLU A 86 -1.41 1.06 15.67
N TYR A 87 -0.21 1.61 15.82
CA TYR A 87 0.07 2.74 16.71
C TYR A 87 0.03 4.04 15.92
N VAL A 88 -0.54 5.10 16.49
CA VAL A 88 -0.60 6.44 15.89
C VAL A 88 0.07 7.44 16.83
N TYR A 89 1.08 8.14 16.32
CA TYR A 89 1.86 9.14 17.03
C TYR A 89 1.62 10.53 16.43
N ASP A 90 1.72 11.55 17.26
CA ASP A 90 1.68 12.95 16.81
C ASP A 90 3.01 13.42 16.18
N ASN A 91 3.04 14.70 15.81
CA ASN A 91 4.21 15.39 15.27
C ASN A 91 5.44 15.40 16.20
N ARG A 92 5.26 15.16 17.50
CA ARG A 92 6.32 15.08 18.51
C ARG A 92 6.64 13.64 18.90
N ASN A 93 6.20 12.67 18.11
CA ASN A 93 6.37 11.24 18.37
C ASN A 93 5.76 10.74 19.68
N ARG A 94 4.76 11.44 20.22
CA ARG A 94 3.99 10.98 21.38
C ARG A 94 2.85 10.10 20.90
N LEU A 95 2.69 8.93 21.54
CA LEU A 95 1.59 8.02 21.23
C LEU A 95 0.26 8.73 21.52
N GLN A 96 -0.64 8.76 20.55
CA GLN A 96 -1.98 9.34 20.67
C GLN A 96 -3.03 8.25 20.86
N THR A 97 -2.97 7.21 20.04
CA THR A 97 -3.85 6.04 20.15
C THR A 97 -3.14 4.80 19.62
N TYR A 98 -3.64 3.63 20.00
CA TYR A 98 -3.33 2.40 19.28
C TYR A 98 -4.61 1.62 19.01
N LYS A 99 -4.61 0.86 17.93
CA LYS A 99 -5.74 0.05 17.48
C LYS A 99 -5.35 -1.41 17.48
N LYS A 100 -6.26 -2.28 17.93
CA LYS A 100 -6.14 -3.74 17.79
C LYS A 100 -7.22 -4.27 16.87
N PHE A 101 -6.90 -5.31 16.11
CA PHE A 101 -7.80 -5.86 15.10
C PHE A 101 -8.10 -7.33 15.35
N GLU A 102 -9.37 -7.68 15.20
CA GLU A 102 -9.82 -9.06 14.97
C GLU A 102 -10.15 -9.23 13.50
N TYR A 103 -10.03 -10.47 13.01
CA TYR A 103 -10.29 -10.82 11.62
C TYR A 103 -11.35 -11.92 11.54
N ASN A 104 -12.15 -11.89 10.48
CA ASN A 104 -13.11 -12.96 10.19
C ASN A 104 -12.42 -14.15 9.51
N GLU A 105 -13.19 -15.21 9.25
CA GLU A 105 -12.72 -16.44 8.59
C GLU A 105 -12.12 -16.20 7.20
N PHE A 106 -12.57 -15.16 6.49
CA PHE A 106 -12.04 -14.74 5.19
C PHE A 106 -10.79 -13.86 5.29
N GLY A 107 -10.27 -13.63 6.50
CA GLY A 107 -9.10 -12.79 6.74
C GLY A 107 -9.32 -11.29 6.58
N ARG A 108 -10.58 -10.82 6.55
CA ARG A 108 -10.95 -9.40 6.54
C ARG A 108 -11.14 -8.90 7.97
N LYS A 109 -10.94 -7.60 8.22
CA LYS A 109 -11.11 -7.00 9.55
C LYS A 109 -12.56 -7.22 10.02
N LYS A 110 -12.75 -7.81 11.19
CA LYS A 110 -14.06 -8.05 11.83
C LYS A 110 -14.36 -6.97 12.85
N VAL A 111 -13.39 -6.70 13.73
CA VAL A 111 -13.51 -5.69 14.79
C VAL A 111 -12.23 -4.87 14.87
N GLN A 112 -12.36 -3.57 15.11
CA GLN A 112 -11.27 -2.68 15.48
C GLN A 112 -11.57 -2.07 16.86
N TYR A 113 -10.66 -2.30 17.81
CA TYR A 113 -10.66 -1.64 19.12
C TYR A 113 -9.68 -0.49 19.09
N THR A 114 -10.08 0.69 19.55
CA THR A 114 -9.21 1.87 19.63
C THR A 114 -9.00 2.23 21.09
N TYR A 115 -7.74 2.38 21.50
CA TYR A 115 -7.36 2.68 22.88
C TYR A 115 -6.57 3.98 22.94
N ASN A 116 -6.63 4.65 24.08
CA ASN A 116 -5.72 5.74 24.41
C ASN A 116 -4.34 5.19 24.82
N PRO A 117 -3.33 6.04 25.02
CA PRO A 117 -1.97 5.59 25.36
C PRO A 117 -1.85 4.89 26.71
N LYS A 118 -2.84 5.10 27.61
CA LYS A 118 -2.92 4.44 28.92
C LYS A 118 -3.68 3.11 28.88
N GLY A 119 -4.11 2.66 27.71
CA GLY A 119 -4.86 1.41 27.51
C GLY A 119 -6.35 1.48 27.79
N LYS A 120 -6.93 2.67 28.01
CA LYS A 120 -8.39 2.82 28.11
C LYS A 120 -9.01 2.68 26.72
N LEU A 121 -10.02 1.82 26.59
CA LEU A 121 -10.81 1.68 25.38
C LEU A 121 -11.58 2.98 25.09
N LEU A 122 -11.39 3.52 23.90
CA LEU A 122 -12.04 4.74 23.40
C LEU A 122 -13.19 4.43 22.46
N GLY A 123 -13.14 3.30 21.74
CA GLY A 123 -14.21 2.94 20.81
C GLY A 123 -13.99 1.59 20.14
N ILE A 124 -15.09 1.05 19.63
CA ILE A 124 -15.16 -0.21 18.89
C ILE A 124 -15.80 0.08 17.53
N LYS A 125 -15.22 -0.47 16.47
CA LYS A 125 -15.80 -0.46 15.13
C LYS A 125 -15.96 -1.89 14.64
N ASN A 126 -17.20 -2.30 14.37
CA ASN A 126 -17.53 -3.59 13.77
C ASN A 126 -17.64 -3.43 12.26
N TYR A 127 -17.20 -4.45 11.52
CA TYR A 127 -17.22 -4.49 10.07
C TYR A 127 -18.10 -5.64 9.60
N GLU A 128 -19.04 -5.31 8.72
CA GLU A 128 -19.88 -6.26 8.00
C GLU A 128 -19.60 -6.14 6.51
N TYR A 129 -19.47 -7.29 5.83
CA TYR A 129 -19.19 -7.34 4.41
C TYR A 129 -20.35 -8.02 3.70
N ILE A 130 -21.10 -7.23 2.93
CA ILE A 130 -22.21 -7.70 2.12
C ILE A 130 -21.68 -7.82 0.69
N ALA A 131 -21.73 -9.03 0.14
CA ALA A 131 -21.39 -9.27 -1.26
C ALA A 131 -22.69 -9.43 -2.06
N GLU A 132 -22.89 -8.59 -3.06
CA GLU A 132 -23.96 -8.82 -4.03
C GLU A 132 -23.55 -9.99 -4.92
N LYS A 133 -24.41 -11.01 -5.00
CA LYS A 133 -24.25 -12.07 -6.01
C LYS A 133 -24.66 -11.49 -7.35
N THR A 134 -23.71 -11.16 -8.20
CA THR A 134 -23.99 -10.97 -9.62
C THR A 134 -24.45 -12.31 -10.18
N ARG A 135 -25.68 -12.36 -10.72
CA ARG A 135 -26.27 -13.54 -11.37
C ARG A 135 -25.66 -13.79 -12.73
#